data_AF-A0A2S6T6S5-F1
#
_entry.id   AF-A0A2S6T6S5-F1
#
_cell.length_a   1.000
_cell.length_b   1.000
_cell.length_c   1.000
_cell.angle_alpha   90.00
_cell.angle_beta   90.00
_cell.angle_gamma   90.00
#
_symmetry.space_group_name_H-M   'P 1'
#
loop_
_entity.id
_entity.type
_entity.pdbx_description
1 polymer ?
#
loop_
_entity_poly.entity_id
_entity_poly.type
_entity_poly.pdbx_seq_one_letter_code
_entity_poly.pdbx_strand_id
1 'polypeptide(L)'
;MYFHVQLIDNPENPKQREKSRLDHWRYFDDHRECFIARGATVSDDDERLLSSVLFVEFDDWEQVRTFVDNEPHNKNGVYGEVHIKQWGFALKRRQVDFPRKKNQLNWYIRGYGKAGMHEKRQELLSAHRTYFKPYDTENFIARGPIFSDDGEEWQG
;
A
#
# COMPACT_ATOMS: atom_id res chain seq x y z
N MET A 1 -4.39 -13.40 -4.21
CA MET A 1 -3.52 -12.39 -4.87
C MET A 1 -3.18 -11.28 -3.87
N TYR A 2 -2.11 -10.52 -4.08
CA TYR A 2 -1.75 -9.40 -3.22
C TYR A 2 -1.77 -8.09 -3.99
N PHE A 3 -2.26 -7.04 -3.33
CA PHE A 3 -2.46 -5.74 -3.95
C PHE A 3 -1.83 -4.65 -3.09
N HIS A 4 -1.24 -3.68 -3.77
CA HIS A 4 -0.93 -2.38 -3.24
C HIS A 4 -2.05 -1.42 -3.67
N VAL A 5 -2.63 -0.72 -2.71
CA VAL A 5 -3.68 0.26 -2.92
C VAL A 5 -3.22 1.59 -2.37
N GLN A 6 -3.22 2.63 -3.19
CA GLN A 6 -2.99 4.00 -2.78
C GLN A 6 -4.25 4.82 -3.05
N LEU A 7 -4.80 5.41 -1.99
CA LEU A 7 -6.02 6.21 -1.98
C LEU A 7 -5.61 7.65 -1.64
N ILE A 8 -5.52 8.52 -2.63
CA ILE A 8 -5.00 9.89 -2.48
C ILE A 8 -6.14 10.80 -2.03
N ASP A 9 -5.95 11.49 -0.91
CA ASP A 9 -6.95 12.40 -0.34
C ASP A 9 -7.19 13.58 -1.31
N ASN A 10 -8.45 14.00 -1.46
CA ASN A 10 -8.83 15.20 -2.20
C ASN A 10 -8.58 16.44 -1.31
N PRO A 11 -7.63 17.33 -1.69
CA PRO A 11 -7.29 18.49 -0.87
C PRO A 11 -8.41 19.53 -0.78
N GLU A 12 -9.40 19.51 -1.67
CA GLU A 12 -10.50 20.49 -1.69
C GLU A 12 -11.50 20.27 -0.55
N ASN A 13 -11.57 19.07 0.02
CA ASN A 13 -12.62 18.68 0.96
C ASN A 13 -12.09 17.97 2.24
N PRO A 14 -11.14 18.58 2.98
CA PRO A 14 -10.46 17.92 4.10
C PRO A 14 -11.40 17.50 5.25
N LYS A 15 -12.58 18.14 5.36
CA LYS A 15 -13.59 17.82 6.38
C LYS A 15 -14.31 16.49 6.15
N GLN A 16 -14.24 15.90 4.96
CA GLN A 16 -14.96 14.64 4.66
C GLN A 16 -14.40 13.46 5.46
N ARG A 17 -13.10 13.50 5.76
CA ARG A 17 -12.44 12.43 6.52
C ARG A 17 -13.02 12.29 7.92
N GLU A 18 -13.29 13.40 8.60
CA GLU A 18 -13.89 13.35 9.93
C GLU A 18 -15.30 12.77 9.91
N LYS A 19 -16.10 13.09 8.88
CA LYS A 19 -17.49 12.61 8.77
C LYS A 19 -17.60 11.09 8.68
N SER A 20 -16.71 10.41 7.96
CA SER A 20 -16.72 8.96 7.82
C SER A 20 -15.63 8.25 8.63
N ARG A 21 -14.95 8.95 9.56
CA ARG A 21 -13.83 8.41 10.35
C ARG A 21 -14.22 7.15 11.13
N LEU A 22 -15.35 7.18 11.83
CA LEU A 22 -15.79 6.04 12.63
C LEU A 22 -16.09 4.83 11.74
N ASP A 23 -16.86 5.05 10.67
CA ASP A 23 -17.24 3.98 9.75
C ASP A 23 -16.02 3.39 9.02
N HIS A 24 -15.07 4.23 8.62
CA HIS A 24 -13.78 3.82 8.06
C HIS A 24 -13.07 2.81 8.97
N TRP A 25 -12.93 3.13 10.26
CA TRP A 25 -12.24 2.25 11.21
C TRP A 25 -13.01 0.96 11.48
N ARG A 26 -14.35 1.01 11.53
CA ARG A 26 -15.18 -0.21 11.67
C ARG A 26 -15.04 -1.11 10.45
N TYR A 27 -15.14 -0.54 9.25
CA TYR A 27 -14.93 -1.26 8.01
C TYR A 27 -13.54 -1.92 7.95
N PHE A 28 -12.51 -1.20 8.39
CA PHE A 28 -11.15 -1.72 8.47
C PHE A 28 -10.92 -2.79 9.53
N ASP A 29 -11.75 -2.85 10.57
CA ASP A 29 -11.73 -3.91 11.58
C ASP A 29 -12.49 -5.17 11.11
N ASP A 30 -13.63 -4.97 10.44
CA ASP A 30 -14.41 -6.04 9.81
C ASP A 30 -13.60 -6.77 8.73
N HIS A 31 -12.70 -6.06 8.04
CA HIS A 31 -11.81 -6.60 7.00
C HIS A 31 -10.39 -6.88 7.49
N ARG A 32 -10.13 -6.88 8.81
CA ARG A 32 -8.75 -6.96 9.36
C ARG A 32 -7.89 -8.10 8.78
N GLU A 33 -8.50 -9.22 8.42
CA GLU A 33 -7.80 -10.41 7.93
C GLU A 33 -7.19 -10.25 6.54
N CYS A 34 -7.70 -9.33 5.71
CA CYS A 34 -7.13 -9.07 4.39
C CYS A 34 -5.86 -8.21 4.46
N PHE A 35 -5.62 -7.51 5.58
CA PHE A 35 -4.50 -6.58 5.68
C PHE A 35 -3.16 -7.28 5.93
N ILE A 36 -2.21 -7.00 5.03
CA ILE A 36 -0.80 -7.27 5.25
C ILE A 36 -0.14 -6.08 5.94
N ALA A 37 -0.35 -4.87 5.44
CA ALA A 37 0.12 -3.62 6.05
C ALA A 37 -0.78 -2.46 5.66
N ARG A 38 -0.88 -1.45 6.53
CA ARG A 38 -1.59 -0.21 6.22
C ARG A 38 -0.98 1.00 6.93
N GLY A 39 -1.15 2.17 6.34
CA GLY A 39 -0.73 3.43 6.92
C GLY A 39 -1.29 4.61 6.14
N ALA A 40 -1.13 5.81 6.68
CA ALA A 40 -1.38 7.04 5.96
C ALA A 40 -0.06 7.76 5.71
N THR A 41 0.03 8.48 4.60
CA THR A 41 1.09 9.46 4.38
C THR A 41 0.59 10.83 4.84
N VAL A 42 1.51 11.65 5.33
CA VAL A 42 1.23 12.99 5.83
C VAL A 42 2.17 14.00 5.17
N SER A 43 1.80 15.28 5.22
CA SER A 43 2.68 16.39 4.82
C SER A 43 3.90 16.50 5.72
N ASP A 44 4.95 17.20 5.26
CA ASP A 44 6.21 17.37 5.99
C ASP A 44 6.05 18.04 7.37
N ASP A 45 4.97 18.79 7.57
CA ASP A 45 4.58 19.43 8.84
C ASP A 45 3.65 18.56 9.71
N ASP A 46 3.35 17.33 9.27
CA ASP A 46 2.40 16.40 9.89
C ASP A 46 0.95 16.93 10.04
N GLU A 47 0.61 18.05 9.41
CA GLU A 47 -0.71 18.69 9.59
C GLU A 47 -1.81 18.07 8.71
N ARG A 48 -1.44 17.42 7.61
CA ARG A 48 -2.40 16.94 6.59
C ARG A 48 -2.15 15.50 6.21
N LEU A 49 -3.22 14.72 6.18
CA LEU A 49 -3.22 13.40 5.55
C LEU A 49 -3.23 13.58 4.03
N LEU A 50 -2.33 12.89 3.35
CA LEU A 50 -2.15 12.98 1.90
C LEU A 50 -2.69 11.75 1.17
N SER A 51 -2.57 10.57 1.77
CA SER A 51 -3.12 9.34 1.22
C SER A 51 -3.25 8.26 2.27
N SER A 52 -4.09 7.26 1.98
CA SER A 52 -4.06 5.96 2.66
C SER A 52 -3.38 4.94 1.76
N VAL A 53 -2.39 4.22 2.30
CA VAL A 53 -1.62 3.19 1.60
C VAL A 53 -1.88 1.85 2.25
N LEU A 54 -2.39 0.90 1.47
CA LEU A 54 -2.79 -0.43 1.91
C LEU A 54 -2.03 -1.49 1.12
N PHE A 55 -1.61 -2.54 1.82
CA PHE A 55 -1.14 -3.79 1.25
C PHE A 55 -2.10 -4.88 1.72
N VAL A 56 -2.83 -5.48 0.79
CA VAL A 56 -3.98 -6.35 1.08
C VAL A 56 -3.95 -7.63 0.26
N GLU A 57 -4.63 -8.65 0.76
CA GLU A 57 -4.82 -9.95 0.12
C GLU A 57 -6.30 -10.16 -0.24
N PHE A 58 -6.57 -10.52 -1.49
CA PHE A 58 -7.88 -10.87 -2.03
C PHE A 58 -7.72 -11.94 -3.10
N ASP A 59 -8.74 -12.76 -3.37
CA ASP A 59 -8.58 -13.84 -4.35
C ASP A 59 -8.39 -13.30 -5.78
N ASP A 60 -9.01 -12.17 -6.09
CA ASP A 60 -9.08 -11.60 -7.44
C ASP A 60 -9.20 -10.06 -7.45
N TRP A 61 -9.20 -9.49 -8.66
CA TRP A 61 -9.34 -8.06 -8.91
C TRP A 61 -10.73 -7.49 -8.58
N GLU A 62 -11.79 -8.29 -8.73
CA GLU A 62 -13.16 -7.84 -8.47
C GLU A 62 -13.37 -7.61 -6.96
N GLN A 63 -12.85 -8.50 -6.13
CA GLN A 63 -12.96 -8.39 -4.67
C GLN A 63 -12.19 -7.19 -4.12
N VAL A 64 -10.95 -6.94 -4.57
CA VAL A 64 -10.20 -5.76 -4.10
C VAL A 64 -10.84 -4.45 -4.57
N ARG A 65 -11.41 -4.41 -5.78
CA ARG A 65 -12.14 -3.23 -6.28
C ARG A 65 -13.40 -3.01 -5.46
N THR A 66 -14.19 -4.06 -5.24
CA THR A 66 -15.39 -4.01 -4.38
C THR A 66 -15.04 -3.54 -2.97
N PHE A 67 -13.94 -4.02 -2.40
CA PHE A 67 -13.46 -3.57 -1.10
C PHE A 67 -13.17 -2.07 -1.07
N VAL A 68 -12.48 -1.53 -2.09
CA VAL A 68 -12.16 -0.11 -2.19
C VAL A 68 -13.42 0.73 -2.47
N ASP A 69 -14.28 0.30 -3.38
CA ASP A 69 -15.51 0.99 -3.74
C ASP A 69 -16.48 1.11 -2.56
N ASN A 70 -16.48 0.14 -1.65
CA ASN A 70 -17.32 0.14 -0.45
C ASN A 70 -16.67 0.83 0.77
N GLU A 71 -15.41 1.22 0.67
CA GLU A 71 -14.69 1.86 1.77
C GLU A 71 -15.33 3.24 2.11
N PRO A 72 -15.65 3.53 3.39
CA PRO A 72 -16.40 4.74 3.76
C PRO A 72 -15.74 6.10 3.45
N HIS A 73 -14.43 6.21 3.47
CA HIS A 73 -13.73 7.41 3.01
C HIS A 73 -13.88 7.57 1.48
N ASN A 74 -13.77 6.49 0.72
CA ASN A 74 -13.96 6.48 -0.73
C ASN A 74 -15.39 6.87 -1.12
N LYS A 75 -16.41 6.24 -0.52
CA LYS A 75 -17.82 6.53 -0.80
C LYS A 75 -18.24 7.97 -0.49
N ASN A 76 -17.59 8.60 0.49
CA ASN A 76 -17.89 9.98 0.89
C ASN A 76 -16.95 11.01 0.21
N GLY A 77 -16.15 10.60 -0.78
CA GLY A 77 -15.32 11.50 -1.57
C GLY A 77 -14.13 12.08 -0.82
N VAL A 78 -13.62 11.39 0.22
CA VAL A 78 -12.34 11.75 0.85
C VAL A 78 -11.21 11.59 -0.16
N TYR A 79 -11.25 10.54 -0.97
CA TYR A 79 -10.22 10.26 -1.96
C TYR A 79 -10.58 10.87 -3.31
N GLY A 80 -9.62 11.58 -3.91
CA GLY A 80 -9.72 12.12 -5.27
C GLY A 80 -9.17 11.16 -6.32
N GLU A 81 -8.18 10.34 -5.95
CA GLU A 81 -7.56 9.37 -6.86
C GLU A 81 -7.36 8.03 -6.14
N VAL A 82 -7.56 6.94 -6.89
CA VAL A 82 -7.43 5.56 -6.42
C VAL A 82 -6.52 4.81 -7.37
N HIS A 83 -5.46 4.20 -6.84
CA HIS A 83 -4.55 3.34 -7.59
C HIS A 83 -4.49 1.96 -6.95
N ILE A 84 -4.92 0.94 -7.68
CA ILE A 84 -4.81 -0.47 -7.28
C ILE A 84 -3.82 -1.14 -8.21
N LYS A 85 -2.83 -1.83 -7.64
CA LYS A 85 -1.77 -2.51 -8.39
C LYS A 85 -1.47 -3.89 -7.80
N GLN A 86 -1.21 -4.86 -8.67
CA GLN A 86 -0.73 -6.17 -8.20
C GLN A 86 0.64 -6.01 -7.56
N TRP A 87 0.83 -6.63 -6.40
CA TRP A 87 2.03 -6.52 -5.59
C TRP A 87 2.59 -7.90 -5.24
N GLY A 88 3.92 -8.01 -5.19
CA GLY A 88 4.59 -9.23 -4.74
C GLY A 88 4.84 -9.21 -3.23
N PHE A 89 4.19 -10.09 -2.47
CA PHE A 89 4.38 -10.19 -1.02
C PHE A 89 5.73 -10.81 -0.61
N ALA A 90 6.82 -10.04 -0.74
CA ALA A 90 8.17 -10.59 -0.68
C ALA A 90 8.58 -11.10 0.72
N LEU A 91 8.11 -10.45 1.78
CA LEU A 91 8.51 -10.78 3.16
C LEU A 91 7.64 -11.85 3.82
N LYS A 92 6.46 -12.15 3.26
CA LYS A 92 5.53 -13.15 3.79
C LYS A 92 5.21 -13.00 5.29
N ARG A 93 5.11 -11.76 5.77
CA ARG A 93 4.74 -11.40 7.16
C ARG A 93 3.79 -10.22 7.20
N ARG A 94 2.96 -10.12 8.24
CA ARG A 94 2.06 -8.96 8.42
C ARG A 94 2.78 -7.84 9.17
N GLN A 95 2.29 -6.61 9.03
CA GLN A 95 2.78 -5.42 9.72
C GLN A 95 2.73 -5.57 11.25
N VAL A 96 1.77 -6.36 11.77
CA VAL A 96 1.65 -6.64 13.20
C VAL A 96 2.84 -7.44 13.74
N ASP A 97 3.55 -8.18 12.88
CA ASP A 97 4.73 -8.97 13.24
C ASP A 97 6.05 -8.16 13.11
N PHE A 98 5.97 -6.88 12.73
CA PHE A 98 7.14 -6.03 12.57
C PHE A 98 7.70 -5.57 13.93
N PRO A 99 9.01 -5.75 14.22
CA PRO A 99 9.62 -5.38 15.50
C PRO A 99 9.79 -3.86 15.64
N ARG A 100 8.72 -3.16 16.03
CA ARG A 100 8.70 -1.70 16.18
C ARG A 100 9.61 -1.22 17.32
N LYS A 101 10.31 -0.12 17.09
CA LYS A 101 11.13 0.58 18.09
C LYS A 101 10.44 1.87 18.53
N LYS A 102 10.69 2.29 19.78
CA LYS A 102 10.17 3.56 20.30
C LYS A 102 10.66 4.71 19.43
N ASN A 103 9.77 5.63 19.07
CA ASN A 103 10.04 6.80 18.22
C ASN A 103 10.55 6.47 16.80
N GLN A 104 10.31 5.25 16.31
CA GLN A 104 10.65 4.89 14.95
C GLN A 104 9.72 5.57 13.95
N LEU A 105 10.30 6.33 13.02
CA LEU A 105 9.59 6.86 11.86
C LEU A 105 9.41 5.77 10.80
N ASN A 106 8.29 5.82 10.09
CA ASN A 106 7.98 4.92 8.99
C ASN A 106 7.85 5.72 7.70
N TRP A 107 8.38 5.16 6.62
CA TRP A 107 8.35 5.78 5.31
C TRP A 107 7.64 4.86 4.33
N TYR A 108 6.81 5.45 3.47
CA TYR A 108 6.32 4.79 2.28
C TYR A 108 7.16 5.26 1.09
N ILE A 109 7.76 4.30 0.38
CA ILE A 109 8.62 4.56 -0.78
C ILE A 109 8.07 3.76 -1.95
N ARG A 110 7.77 4.45 -3.04
CA ARG A 110 7.29 3.88 -4.29
C ARG A 110 8.24 4.21 -5.43
N GLY A 111 8.90 3.19 -5.97
CA GLY A 111 9.63 3.29 -7.22
C GLY A 111 8.70 3.10 -8.41
N TYR A 112 8.93 3.86 -9.48
CA TYR A 112 8.24 3.69 -10.76
C TYR A 112 9.25 3.21 -11.81
N GLY A 113 9.03 2.01 -12.33
CA GLY A 113 9.84 1.47 -13.41
C GLY A 113 9.67 2.32 -14.67
N LYS A 114 10.79 2.61 -15.36
CA LYS A 114 10.71 3.21 -16.70
C LYS A 114 10.15 2.16 -17.68
N ALA A 115 9.43 2.62 -18.70
CA ALA A 115 8.91 1.75 -19.75
C ALA A 115 10.04 0.90 -20.38
N GLY A 116 9.74 -0.38 -20.67
CA GLY A 116 10.68 -1.32 -21.28
C GLY A 116 11.80 -1.82 -20.37
N MET A 117 11.77 -1.53 -19.06
CA MET A 117 12.83 -1.97 -18.13
C MET A 117 12.62 -3.35 -17.52
N HIS A 118 11.57 -4.09 -17.90
CA HIS A 118 11.28 -5.39 -17.31
C HIS A 118 12.44 -6.36 -17.43
N GLU A 119 12.87 -6.67 -18.65
CA GLU A 119 13.93 -7.64 -18.91
C GLU A 119 15.20 -7.26 -18.15
N LYS A 120 15.58 -5.97 -18.24
CA LYS A 120 16.74 -5.46 -17.52
C LYS A 120 16.62 -5.62 -16.01
N ARG A 121 15.43 -5.38 -15.46
CA ARG A 121 15.16 -5.61 -14.05
C ARG A 121 15.25 -7.09 -13.70
N GLN A 122 14.82 -8.01 -14.56
CA GLN A 122 14.94 -9.46 -14.30
C GLN A 122 16.41 -9.89 -14.19
N GLU A 123 17.29 -9.35 -15.04
CA GLU A 123 18.75 -9.57 -14.93
C GLU A 123 19.29 -9.13 -13.56
N LEU A 124 18.77 -8.03 -13.00
CA LEU A 124 19.23 -7.45 -11.73
C LEU A 124 18.54 -8.03 -10.49
N LEU A 125 17.50 -8.86 -10.65
CA LEU A 125 16.62 -9.29 -9.57
C LEU A 125 17.37 -9.94 -8.41
N SER A 126 18.31 -10.83 -8.73
CA SER A 126 19.08 -11.57 -7.72
C SER A 126 19.96 -10.63 -6.90
N ALA A 127 20.67 -9.70 -7.57
CA ALA A 127 21.50 -8.70 -6.91
C ALA A 127 20.67 -7.75 -6.03
N HIS A 128 19.54 -7.28 -6.53
CA HIS A 128 18.61 -6.44 -5.78
C HIS A 128 18.08 -7.14 -4.51
N ARG A 129 17.64 -8.40 -4.62
CA ARG A 129 17.20 -9.18 -3.45
C ARG A 129 18.31 -9.39 -2.45
N THR A 130 19.52 -9.69 -2.92
CA THR A 130 20.70 -9.86 -2.07
C THR A 130 21.02 -8.59 -1.30
N TYR A 131 20.97 -7.43 -1.97
CA TYR A 131 21.22 -6.14 -1.33
C TYR A 131 20.23 -5.83 -0.20
N PHE A 132 18.93 -6.07 -0.40
CA PHE A 132 17.92 -5.74 0.59
C PHE A 132 17.76 -6.77 1.71
N LYS A 133 18.18 -8.02 1.50
CA LYS A 133 18.00 -9.12 2.46
C LYS A 133 18.46 -8.80 3.90
N PRO A 134 19.61 -8.14 4.14
CA PRO A 134 20.05 -7.81 5.50
C PRO A 134 19.10 -6.87 6.27
N TYR A 135 18.23 -6.15 5.56
CA TYR A 135 17.32 -5.15 6.13
C TYR A 135 15.89 -5.69 6.35
N ASP A 136 15.60 -6.91 5.87
CA ASP A 136 14.25 -7.47 5.83
C ASP A 136 13.58 -7.53 7.19
N THR A 137 14.30 -7.94 8.23
CA THR A 137 13.74 -8.16 9.56
C THR A 137 13.43 -6.85 10.28
N GLU A 138 14.37 -5.89 10.26
CA GLU A 138 14.40 -4.74 11.16
C GLU A 138 13.98 -3.41 10.51
N ASN A 139 13.99 -3.32 9.18
CA ASN A 139 13.78 -2.05 8.48
C ASN A 139 12.55 -2.03 7.57
N PHE A 140 12.06 -3.19 7.11
CA PHE A 140 10.92 -3.25 6.19
C PHE A 140 9.67 -3.85 6.82
N ILE A 141 8.63 -3.03 7.04
CA ILE A 141 7.29 -3.52 7.40
C ILE A 141 6.76 -4.45 6.30
N ALA A 142 6.78 -3.94 5.07
CA ALA A 142 6.43 -4.64 3.85
C ALA A 142 7.35 -4.13 2.73
N ARG A 143 7.69 -5.00 1.78
CA ARG A 143 8.31 -4.60 0.51
C ARG A 143 7.97 -5.60 -0.57
N GLY A 144 8.07 -5.16 -1.82
CA GLY A 144 7.92 -6.05 -2.96
C GLY A 144 7.77 -5.31 -4.28
N PRO A 145 7.95 -6.03 -5.39
CA PRO A 145 7.69 -5.48 -6.71
C PRO A 145 6.21 -5.21 -6.90
N ILE A 146 5.90 -4.27 -7.78
CA ILE A 146 4.58 -4.10 -8.36
C ILE A 146 4.62 -4.50 -9.81
N PHE A 147 3.50 -5.05 -10.25
CA PHE A 147 3.31 -5.58 -11.57
C PHE A 147 2.21 -4.82 -12.32
N SER A 148 2.16 -5.05 -13.63
CA SER A 148 0.98 -4.82 -14.46
C SER A 148 -0.21 -5.61 -13.95
N ASP A 149 -1.39 -5.27 -14.48
CA ASP A 149 -2.65 -5.82 -13.97
C ASP A 149 -2.82 -7.33 -14.27
N ASP A 150 -2.14 -7.83 -15.31
CA ASP A 150 -2.01 -9.25 -15.65
C ASP A 150 -0.88 -9.97 -14.89
N GLY A 151 -0.07 -9.23 -14.14
CA GLY A 151 1.04 -9.78 -13.35
C GLY A 151 2.30 -10.11 -14.13
N GLU A 152 2.29 -9.91 -15.46
CA GLU A 152 3.39 -10.31 -16.34
C GLU A 152 4.56 -9.33 -16.31
N GLU A 153 4.30 -8.03 -16.11
CA GLU A 153 5.28 -6.96 -16.28
C GLU A 153 5.63 -6.26 -14.96
N TRP A 154 6.91 -6.19 -14.58
CA TRP A 154 7.36 -5.38 -13.44
C TRP A 154 7.25 -3.89 -13.75
N GLN A 155 6.64 -3.13 -12.83
CA GLN A 155 6.38 -1.68 -12.95
C GLN A 155 6.98 -0.84 -11.81
N GLY A 156 7.78 -1.43 -10.93
CA GLY A 156 8.40 -0.73 -9.79
C GLY A 156 8.47 -1.60 -8.54
#